data_AF-A0A542AT79-F1
#
_entry.id   AF-A0A542AT79-F1
#
_cell.length_a   1.000
_cell.length_b   1.000
_cell.length_c   1.000
_cell.angle_alpha   90.00
_cell.angle_beta   90.00
_cell.angle_gamma   90.00
#
_symmetry.space_group_name_H-M   'P 1'
#
loop_
_entity.id
_entity.type
_entity.pdbx_description
1 polymer ?
#
loop_
_entity_poly.entity_id
_entity_poly.type
_entity_poly.pdbx_seq_one_letter_code
_entity_poly.pdbx_strand_id
1 'polypeptide(L)'
;MRSLATYFLLFSLAFLQSCGTDDDEDCSATICDAGYADLNFQIIDSNTGENIFDNIASSEGITVVETSNDLEADFQVIEKNEQKTLVIYTFNDAEFSVMYADEEIFTVSVEGEAITEGCCPTIAITDLSIEGAEYMYDETNDIHVVERSVRSHFTNDESLENYHAFFENSRLQIDAIPDTNDLEMDVKPGNKLVFKLLQYEDPIPEAVDDEITRIVYFEVDPNANSFLITSDNFSEYKVVTGISGSISNITFVEQGEIVGEKLNDNEWKISLNTSAVTETDININVDQAETIFSKSTYEDVWMPIYYTHLFY
;
A
#
# COMPACT_ATOMS: atom_id res chain seq x y z
N MET A 1 -11.17 -3.04 -91.85
CA MET A 1 -10.10 -2.27 -91.17
C MET A 1 -10.61 -1.06 -90.38
N ARG A 2 -11.72 -0.39 -90.76
CA ARG A 2 -12.28 0.73 -89.96
C ARG A 2 -12.92 0.33 -88.62
N SER A 3 -13.48 -0.89 -88.47
CA SER A 3 -14.09 -1.29 -87.19
C SER A 3 -13.08 -1.74 -86.12
N LEU A 4 -11.95 -2.33 -86.52
CA LEU A 4 -10.91 -2.78 -85.57
C LEU A 4 -10.22 -1.60 -84.86
N ALA A 5 -10.01 -0.50 -85.59
CA ALA A 5 -9.46 0.73 -85.02
C ALA A 5 -10.39 1.35 -83.97
N THR A 6 -11.71 1.26 -84.17
CA THR A 6 -12.70 1.78 -83.21
C THR A 6 -12.73 0.96 -81.92
N TYR A 7 -12.62 -0.37 -82.01
CA TYR A 7 -12.54 -1.24 -80.83
C TYR A 7 -11.23 -1.07 -80.06
N PHE A 8 -10.11 -0.84 -80.76
CA PHE A 8 -8.82 -0.57 -80.10
C PHE A 8 -8.83 0.80 -79.37
N LEU A 9 -9.50 1.81 -79.96
CA LEU A 9 -9.67 3.11 -79.32
C LEU A 9 -10.57 3.02 -78.06
N LEU A 10 -11.68 2.28 -78.13
CA LEU A 10 -12.57 2.05 -76.98
C LEU A 10 -11.91 1.23 -75.87
N PHE A 11 -11.05 0.26 -76.22
CA PHE A 11 -10.28 -0.51 -75.24
C PHE A 11 -9.19 0.35 -74.58
N SER A 12 -8.54 1.26 -75.31
CA SER A 12 -7.55 2.18 -74.75
C SER A 12 -8.12 3.22 -73.79
N LEU A 13 -9.39 3.62 -73.95
CA LEU A 13 -10.06 4.53 -73.00
C LEU A 13 -10.40 3.86 -71.66
N ALA A 14 -10.50 2.52 -71.62
CA ALA A 14 -10.80 1.79 -70.39
C ALA A 14 -9.60 1.72 -69.42
N PHE A 15 -8.36 1.88 -69.91
CA PHE A 15 -7.15 1.89 -69.06
C PHE A 15 -6.78 3.27 -68.53
N LEU A 16 -7.44 4.33 -68.98
CA LEU A 16 -7.28 5.69 -68.43
C LEU A 16 -8.25 5.97 -67.26
N GLN A 17 -9.06 4.98 -66.85
CA GLN A 17 -9.81 5.00 -65.59
C GLN A 17 -9.06 4.28 -64.45
N SER A 18 -7.73 4.19 -64.54
CA SER A 18 -6.93 4.15 -63.32
C SER A 18 -7.10 5.51 -62.66
N CYS A 19 -8.17 5.66 -61.87
CA CYS A 19 -8.17 6.62 -60.79
C CYS A 19 -6.82 6.48 -60.10
N GLY A 20 -6.01 7.54 -60.09
CA GLY A 20 -5.12 7.71 -58.95
C GLY A 20 -6.06 7.67 -57.77
N THR A 21 -5.98 6.60 -56.98
CA THR A 21 -6.54 6.68 -55.65
C THR A 21 -5.65 7.71 -54.98
N ASP A 22 -6.10 8.96 -54.99
CA ASP A 22 -5.67 9.96 -54.03
C ASP A 22 -6.12 9.40 -52.68
N ASP A 23 -5.40 8.38 -52.18
CA ASP A 23 -5.54 7.83 -50.83
C ASP A 23 -4.85 8.78 -49.82
N ASP A 24 -4.79 10.08 -50.15
CA ASP A 24 -4.60 11.12 -49.15
C ASP A 24 -5.92 11.17 -48.39
N GLU A 25 -5.95 10.56 -47.20
CA GLU A 25 -7.10 10.62 -46.29
C GLU A 25 -7.59 12.07 -46.18
N ASP A 26 -8.80 12.35 -46.66
CA ASP A 26 -9.41 13.68 -46.57
C ASP A 26 -9.76 13.99 -45.11
N CYS A 27 -8.79 14.56 -44.39
CA CYS A 27 -8.93 14.93 -42.99
C CYS A 27 -9.67 16.26 -42.76
N SER A 28 -10.21 16.89 -43.81
CA SER A 28 -10.83 18.21 -43.72
C SER A 28 -12.10 18.25 -42.86
N ALA A 29 -12.75 17.11 -42.67
CA ALA A 29 -13.95 16.95 -41.83
C ALA A 29 -13.66 16.25 -40.49
N THR A 30 -12.42 15.83 -40.24
CA THR A 30 -12.06 15.10 -39.02
C THR A 30 -11.76 16.07 -37.89
N ILE A 31 -12.51 15.94 -36.79
CA ILE A 31 -12.22 16.63 -35.53
C ILE A 31 -11.39 15.66 -34.69
N CYS A 32 -10.14 16.02 -34.41
CA CYS A 32 -9.27 15.24 -33.55
C CYS A 32 -9.29 15.78 -32.14
N ASP A 33 -9.51 14.90 -31.18
CA ASP A 33 -9.07 15.12 -29.80
C ASP A 33 -7.58 14.76 -29.72
N ALA A 34 -6.81 15.50 -28.92
CA ALA A 34 -5.40 15.17 -28.69
C ALA A 34 -5.35 13.76 -28.09
N GLY A 35 -4.70 12.82 -28.77
CA GLY A 35 -4.46 11.49 -28.22
C GLY A 35 -3.60 11.58 -26.96
N TYR A 36 -3.78 10.59 -26.09
CA TYR A 36 -2.92 10.34 -24.93
C TYR A 36 -2.21 8.99 -25.12
N ALA A 37 -1.13 8.80 -24.39
CA ALA A 37 -0.52 7.49 -24.19
C ALA A 37 -0.96 6.91 -22.85
N ASP A 38 -1.14 5.59 -22.83
CA ASP A 38 -1.48 4.81 -21.64
C ASP A 38 -0.21 4.20 -21.04
N LEU A 39 0.05 4.47 -19.77
CA LEU A 39 1.11 3.81 -19.02
C LEU A 39 0.47 2.79 -18.08
N ASN A 40 0.70 1.50 -18.35
CA ASN A 40 0.03 0.39 -17.66
C ASN A 40 0.95 -0.25 -16.61
N PHE A 41 0.50 -0.29 -15.35
CA PHE A 41 1.26 -0.86 -14.23
C PHE A 41 0.47 -1.88 -13.43
N GLN A 42 1.14 -2.94 -13.03
CA GLN A 42 0.78 -3.78 -11.90
C GLN A 42 1.78 -3.54 -10.79
N ILE A 43 1.31 -3.55 -9.55
CA ILE A 43 2.19 -3.42 -8.39
C ILE A 43 1.99 -4.66 -7.55
N ILE A 44 3.01 -5.51 -7.52
CA ILE A 44 3.05 -6.74 -6.76
C ILE A 44 3.78 -6.46 -5.46
N ASP A 45 3.11 -6.74 -4.35
CA ASP A 45 3.75 -6.68 -3.03
C ASP A 45 4.81 -7.78 -2.94
N SER A 46 6.08 -7.38 -2.75
CA SER A 46 7.19 -8.33 -2.67
C SER A 46 7.10 -9.29 -1.49
N ASN A 47 6.32 -8.97 -0.45
CA ASN A 47 6.16 -9.80 0.74
C ASN A 47 5.13 -10.90 0.56
N THR A 48 4.01 -10.59 -0.12
CA THR A 48 2.87 -11.49 -0.28
C THR A 48 2.83 -12.15 -1.66
N GLY A 49 3.41 -11.49 -2.67
CA GLY A 49 3.28 -11.86 -4.08
C GLY A 49 1.91 -11.53 -4.67
N GLU A 50 1.09 -10.75 -3.96
CA GLU A 50 -0.25 -10.34 -4.40
C GLU A 50 -0.20 -8.96 -5.08
N ASN A 51 -1.13 -8.72 -6.01
CA ASN A 51 -1.30 -7.40 -6.60
C ASN A 51 -2.03 -6.49 -5.61
N ILE A 52 -1.42 -5.35 -5.27
CA ILE A 52 -1.97 -4.44 -4.25
C ILE A 52 -3.37 -3.92 -4.62
N PHE A 53 -3.71 -3.95 -5.91
CA PHE A 53 -5.00 -3.49 -6.38
C PHE A 53 -6.13 -4.49 -6.15
N ASP A 54 -5.83 -5.78 -5.98
CA ASP A 54 -6.84 -6.85 -5.90
C ASP A 54 -7.85 -6.60 -4.78
N ASN A 55 -7.40 -5.95 -3.71
CA ASN A 55 -8.20 -5.69 -2.51
C ASN A 55 -8.81 -4.27 -2.43
N ILE A 56 -8.58 -3.37 -3.40
CA ILE A 56 -9.17 -2.01 -3.41
C ILE A 56 -10.32 -1.87 -4.43
N ALA A 57 -11.33 -1.06 -4.13
CA ALA A 57 -12.56 -1.01 -4.93
C ALA A 57 -12.49 -0.17 -6.21
N SER A 58 -11.54 0.77 -6.36
CA SER A 58 -11.42 1.58 -7.60
C SER A 58 -10.12 2.36 -7.74
N SER A 59 -9.60 2.96 -6.66
CA SER A 59 -8.32 3.70 -6.62
C SER A 59 -7.97 4.15 -5.21
N GLU A 60 -8.65 3.60 -4.21
CA GLU A 60 -8.56 4.03 -2.82
C GLU A 60 -7.12 3.89 -2.31
N GLY A 61 -6.62 4.96 -1.69
CA GLY A 61 -5.25 5.04 -1.20
C GLY A 61 -4.19 5.30 -2.28
N ILE A 62 -4.53 5.34 -3.57
CA ILE A 62 -3.59 5.64 -4.65
C ILE A 62 -3.60 7.14 -4.93
N THR A 63 -2.42 7.71 -5.11
CA THR A 63 -2.26 9.08 -5.60
C THR A 63 -1.16 9.10 -6.65
N VAL A 64 -1.41 9.75 -7.78
CA VAL A 64 -0.41 9.94 -8.84
C VAL A 64 -0.26 11.43 -9.05
N VAL A 65 0.95 11.95 -8.85
CA VAL A 65 1.26 13.38 -9.03
C VAL A 65 2.35 13.55 -10.06
N GLU A 66 2.20 14.57 -10.91
CA GLU A 66 3.26 14.99 -11.81
C GLU A 66 4.31 15.80 -11.03
N THR A 67 5.56 15.35 -11.01
CA THR A 67 6.62 15.93 -10.14
C THR A 67 7.03 17.35 -10.55
N SER A 68 6.71 17.75 -11.79
CA SER A 68 7.07 19.05 -12.33
C SER A 68 6.25 20.21 -11.73
N ASN A 69 5.03 19.90 -11.28
CA ASN A 69 4.02 20.91 -10.94
C ASN A 69 3.13 20.54 -9.74
N ASP A 70 3.34 19.37 -9.13
CA ASP A 70 2.58 18.82 -8.01
C ASP A 70 1.06 18.70 -8.28
N LEU A 71 0.65 18.63 -9.55
CA LEU A 71 -0.74 18.41 -9.93
C LEU A 71 -1.02 16.92 -9.99
N GLU A 72 -2.24 16.55 -9.60
CA GLU A 72 -2.74 15.19 -9.74
C GLU A 72 -2.83 14.82 -11.22
N ALA A 73 -2.23 13.69 -11.59
CA ALA A 73 -2.27 13.15 -12.94
C ALA A 73 -3.64 12.52 -13.23
N ASP A 74 -3.99 12.38 -14.51
CA ASP A 74 -5.18 11.61 -14.90
C ASP A 74 -4.83 10.12 -14.86
N PHE A 75 -5.51 9.35 -14.00
CA PHE A 75 -5.27 7.92 -13.83
C PHE A 75 -6.54 7.15 -13.46
N GLN A 76 -6.50 5.83 -13.63
CA GLN A 76 -7.55 4.91 -13.20
C GLN A 76 -6.98 3.54 -12.82
N VAL A 77 -7.68 2.78 -11.97
CA VAL A 77 -7.45 1.34 -11.86
C VAL A 77 -8.55 0.61 -12.60
N ILE A 78 -8.18 -0.19 -13.59
CA ILE A 78 -9.10 -1.00 -14.39
C ILE A 78 -8.77 -2.47 -14.25
N GLU A 79 -9.76 -3.33 -14.51
CA GLU A 79 -9.53 -4.76 -14.64
C GLU A 79 -9.29 -5.11 -16.12
N LYS A 80 -8.09 -5.62 -16.42
CA LYS A 80 -7.68 -6.07 -17.76
C LYS A 80 -7.17 -7.50 -17.62
N ASN A 81 -7.77 -8.44 -18.36
CA ASN A 81 -7.41 -9.86 -18.33
C ASN A 81 -7.44 -10.48 -16.91
N GLU A 82 -8.49 -10.22 -16.13
CA GLU A 82 -8.65 -10.70 -14.74
C GLU A 82 -7.60 -10.14 -13.76
N GLN A 83 -6.88 -9.07 -14.14
CA GLN A 83 -5.88 -8.43 -13.32
C GLN A 83 -6.16 -6.92 -13.22
N LYS A 84 -6.13 -6.39 -12.00
CA LYS A 84 -6.25 -4.95 -11.80
C LYS A 84 -4.96 -4.25 -12.20
N THR A 85 -5.09 -3.19 -12.98
CA THR A 85 -4.00 -2.46 -13.64
C THR A 85 -4.22 -0.97 -13.41
N LEU A 86 -3.19 -0.29 -12.90
CA LEU A 86 -3.12 1.17 -12.86
C LEU A 86 -2.78 1.68 -14.25
N VAL A 87 -3.60 2.58 -14.78
CA VAL A 87 -3.39 3.25 -16.05
C VAL A 87 -3.20 4.73 -15.78
N ILE A 88 -2.03 5.27 -16.14
CA ILE A 88 -1.74 6.70 -16.08
C ILE A 88 -1.79 7.25 -17.51
N TYR A 89 -2.54 8.32 -17.71
CA TYR A 89 -2.68 8.96 -19.01
C TYR A 89 -1.69 10.12 -19.14
N THR A 90 -0.95 10.18 -20.24
CA THR A 90 -0.04 11.29 -20.53
C THR A 90 -0.20 11.83 -21.94
N PHE A 91 0.00 13.14 -22.11
CA PHE A 91 -0.10 13.84 -23.39
C PHE A 91 1.26 14.35 -23.90
N ASN A 92 2.32 14.23 -23.09
CA ASN A 92 3.65 14.76 -23.35
C ASN A 92 4.69 14.09 -22.45
N ASP A 93 5.95 14.49 -22.60
CA ASP A 93 7.02 14.14 -21.66
C ASP A 93 6.61 14.57 -20.24
N ALA A 94 6.67 13.63 -19.31
CA ALA A 94 6.21 13.82 -17.94
C ALA A 94 6.99 12.92 -16.98
N GLU A 95 6.95 13.26 -15.71
CA GLU A 95 7.44 12.43 -14.62
C GLU A 95 6.38 12.37 -13.54
N PHE A 96 6.04 11.15 -13.11
CA PHE A 96 4.99 10.89 -12.15
C PHE A 96 5.56 10.22 -10.91
N SER A 97 5.14 10.65 -9.73
CA SER A 97 5.31 9.91 -8.48
C SER A 97 4.03 9.13 -8.20
N VAL A 98 4.16 7.81 -8.07
CA VAL A 98 3.05 6.90 -7.76
C VAL A 98 3.11 6.57 -6.29
N MET A 99 2.09 7.03 -5.56
CA MET A 99 1.97 6.87 -4.13
C MET A 99 0.84 5.91 -3.76
N TYR A 100 1.04 5.18 -2.67
CA TYR A 100 0.00 4.38 -2.02
C TYR A 100 0.05 4.59 -0.52
N ALA A 101 -1.09 4.94 0.09
CA ALA A 101 -1.21 5.24 1.51
C ALA A 101 -0.14 6.24 2.01
N ASP A 102 0.06 7.32 1.24
CA ASP A 102 1.05 8.39 1.47
C ASP A 102 2.53 7.97 1.38
N GLU A 103 2.84 6.77 0.89
CA GLU A 103 4.19 6.31 0.58
C GLU A 103 4.45 6.28 -0.93
N GLU A 104 5.56 6.86 -1.38
CA GLU A 104 6.00 6.72 -2.77
C GLU A 104 6.46 5.29 -3.05
N ILE A 105 5.76 4.61 -3.97
CA ILE A 105 6.10 3.25 -4.39
C ILE A 105 7.22 3.31 -5.42
N PHE A 106 7.05 4.14 -6.44
CA PHE A 106 8.01 4.35 -7.52
C PHE A 106 7.75 5.69 -8.21
N THR A 107 8.74 6.15 -8.95
CA THR A 107 8.58 7.23 -9.92
C THR A 107 8.70 6.67 -11.33
N VAL A 108 7.96 7.26 -12.27
CA VAL A 108 8.07 6.93 -13.69
C VAL A 108 8.29 8.19 -14.51
N SER A 109 9.35 8.19 -15.30
CA SER A 109 9.63 9.23 -16.31
C SER A 109 9.32 8.67 -17.69
N VAL A 110 8.64 9.48 -18.51
CA VAL A 110 8.20 9.10 -19.85
C VAL A 110 8.60 10.15 -20.88
N GLU A 111 9.14 9.69 -22.01
CA GLU A 111 9.35 10.51 -23.21
C GLU A 111 8.39 10.04 -24.32
N GLY A 112 7.65 10.98 -24.90
CA GLY A 112 6.62 10.71 -25.88
C GLY A 112 6.78 11.53 -27.16
N GLU A 113 6.65 10.89 -28.31
CA GLU A 113 6.62 11.57 -29.61
C GLU A 113 5.21 11.53 -30.21
N ALA A 114 4.76 12.68 -30.72
CA ALA A 114 3.52 12.73 -31.48
C ALA A 114 3.70 12.00 -32.81
N ILE A 115 3.04 10.86 -32.95
CA ILE A 115 2.96 10.12 -34.21
C ILE A 115 1.61 10.38 -34.87
N THR A 116 1.62 10.46 -36.19
CA THR A 116 0.40 10.66 -36.97
C THR A 116 0.17 9.41 -37.82
N GLU A 117 -0.72 8.54 -37.35
CA GLU A 117 -1.25 7.44 -38.14
C GLU A 117 -2.66 7.83 -38.62
N GLY A 118 -2.74 8.33 -39.86
CA GLY A 118 -3.97 8.85 -40.44
C GLY A 118 -4.27 10.30 -40.06
N CYS A 119 -5.53 10.64 -39.80
CA CYS A 119 -5.94 12.03 -39.61
C CYS A 119 -5.65 12.63 -38.23
N CYS A 120 -5.47 11.81 -37.18
CA CYS A 120 -5.35 12.29 -35.81
C CYS A 120 -4.02 11.89 -35.16
N PRO A 121 -3.32 12.82 -34.50
CA PRO A 121 -2.09 12.51 -33.80
C PRO A 121 -2.38 11.71 -32.53
N THR A 122 -1.51 10.75 -32.23
CA THR A 122 -1.43 10.07 -30.93
C THR A 122 -0.01 10.21 -30.38
N ILE A 123 0.17 9.92 -29.09
CA ILE A 123 1.47 9.92 -28.45
C ILE A 123 2.01 8.50 -28.45
N ALA A 124 3.20 8.29 -29.04
CA ALA A 124 3.94 7.04 -28.91
C ALA A 124 5.03 7.22 -27.86
N ILE A 125 5.10 6.29 -26.91
CA ILE A 125 6.16 6.27 -25.90
C ILE A 125 7.46 5.80 -26.56
N THR A 126 8.48 6.65 -26.51
CA THR A 126 9.82 6.35 -27.05
C THR A 126 10.79 5.90 -25.99
N ASP A 127 10.62 6.38 -24.76
CA ASP A 127 11.39 5.94 -23.60
C ASP A 127 10.53 5.97 -22.33
N LEU A 128 10.78 5.01 -21.44
CA LEU A 128 10.13 4.89 -20.14
C LEU A 128 11.11 4.33 -19.12
N SER A 129 11.30 5.06 -18.03
CA SER A 129 12.14 4.64 -16.92
C SER A 129 11.36 4.63 -15.61
N ILE A 130 11.51 3.57 -14.83
CA ILE A 130 10.94 3.43 -13.50
C ILE A 130 12.08 3.46 -12.47
N GLU A 131 11.98 4.33 -11.47
CA GLU A 131 12.92 4.39 -10.35
C GLU A 131 12.23 4.07 -9.01
N GLY A 132 13.00 3.63 -8.02
CA GLY A 132 12.48 3.30 -6.68
C GLY A 132 11.96 1.86 -6.51
N ALA A 133 11.78 1.12 -7.59
CA ALA A 133 11.31 -0.28 -7.56
C ALA A 133 12.00 -1.17 -8.62
N GLU A 134 11.98 -2.48 -8.39
CA GLU A 134 12.31 -3.46 -9.43
C GLU A 134 11.10 -3.67 -10.32
N TYR A 135 11.30 -3.92 -11.62
CA TYR A 135 10.19 -4.14 -12.54
C TYR A 135 10.56 -5.06 -13.70
N MET A 136 9.53 -5.64 -14.30
CA MET A 136 9.61 -6.34 -15.58
C MET A 136 8.50 -5.87 -16.52
N TYR A 137 8.74 -5.97 -17.83
CA TYR A 137 7.74 -5.64 -18.83
C TYR A 137 7.13 -6.91 -19.42
N ASP A 138 5.80 -7.03 -19.33
CA ASP A 138 5.03 -8.10 -19.98
C ASP A 138 4.56 -7.61 -21.36
N GLU A 139 5.34 -7.97 -22.40
CA GLU A 139 5.02 -7.68 -23.80
C GLU A 139 3.66 -8.23 -24.26
N THR A 140 3.15 -9.27 -23.61
CA THR A 140 1.89 -9.92 -24.03
C THR A 140 0.68 -9.06 -23.66
N ASN A 141 0.74 -8.46 -22.48
CA ASN A 141 -0.37 -7.68 -21.92
C ASN A 141 -0.14 -6.17 -22.03
N ASP A 142 1.07 -5.74 -22.42
CA ASP A 142 1.51 -4.34 -22.44
C ASP A 142 1.36 -3.73 -21.04
N ILE A 143 2.07 -4.34 -20.07
CA ILE A 143 2.02 -3.99 -18.63
C ILE A 143 3.42 -4.03 -18.04
N HIS A 144 3.78 -3.00 -17.27
CA HIS A 144 4.94 -3.01 -16.39
C HIS A 144 4.55 -3.61 -15.04
N VAL A 145 5.12 -4.75 -14.70
CA VAL A 145 4.94 -5.41 -13.41
C VAL A 145 6.04 -4.91 -12.47
N VAL A 146 5.65 -4.07 -11.53
CA VAL A 146 6.51 -3.46 -10.52
C VAL A 146 6.45 -4.30 -9.26
N GLU A 147 7.61 -4.74 -8.77
CA GLU A 147 7.75 -5.44 -7.50
C GLU A 147 8.24 -4.45 -6.43
N ARG A 148 7.44 -4.26 -5.39
CA ARG A 148 7.77 -3.36 -4.29
C ARG A 148 7.15 -3.88 -3.00
N SER A 149 7.85 -3.77 -1.88
CA SER A 149 7.21 -3.95 -0.57
C SER A 149 6.29 -2.76 -0.35
N VAL A 150 4.98 -2.96 -0.45
CA VAL A 150 3.98 -1.91 -0.24
C VAL A 150 3.29 -2.19 1.09
N ARG A 151 3.15 -1.17 1.93
CA ARG A 151 2.41 -1.29 3.20
C ARG A 151 0.95 -1.60 2.89
N SER A 152 0.41 -2.73 3.36
CA SER A 152 -1.01 -3.02 3.16
C SER A 152 -1.86 -1.94 3.83
N HIS A 153 -2.66 -1.20 3.05
CA HIS A 153 -3.73 -0.40 3.60
C HIS A 153 -4.78 -1.40 4.09
N PHE A 154 -5.09 -1.35 5.39
CA PHE A 154 -6.05 -2.25 6.04
C PHE A 154 -7.32 -2.33 5.19
N THR A 155 -7.61 -3.50 4.63
CA THR A 155 -8.96 -3.73 4.13
C THR A 155 -9.86 -3.80 5.35
N ASN A 156 -11.01 -3.15 5.27
CA ASN A 156 -11.99 -2.97 6.35
C ASN A 156 -12.57 -4.28 6.94
N ASP A 157 -11.95 -5.44 6.70
CA ASP A 157 -12.38 -6.77 7.15
C ASP A 157 -11.37 -7.46 8.08
N GLU A 158 -10.14 -6.95 8.24
CA GLU A 158 -9.34 -7.23 9.43
C GLU A 158 -9.63 -6.15 10.46
N SER A 159 -10.66 -6.37 11.29
CA SER A 159 -10.85 -5.47 12.42
C SER A 159 -9.58 -5.49 13.26
N LEU A 160 -8.97 -4.33 13.49
CA LEU A 160 -7.87 -4.14 14.45
C LEU A 160 -8.28 -4.50 15.90
N GLU A 161 -9.54 -4.91 16.08
CA GLU A 161 -10.10 -5.53 17.26
C GLU A 161 -9.36 -6.85 17.52
N ASN A 162 -8.36 -6.79 18.38
CA ASN A 162 -7.52 -7.93 18.80
C ASN A 162 -6.33 -8.24 17.89
N TYR A 163 -5.48 -7.23 17.67
CA TYR A 163 -4.22 -7.36 16.95
C TYR A 163 -3.09 -7.92 17.83
N HIS A 164 -2.52 -9.06 17.44
CA HIS A 164 -1.42 -9.73 18.12
C HIS A 164 -0.26 -9.96 17.16
N ALA A 165 0.85 -9.23 17.34
CA ALA A 165 1.99 -9.36 16.45
C ALA A 165 3.33 -9.19 17.15
N PHE A 166 4.39 -9.64 16.50
CA PHE A 166 5.76 -9.33 16.90
C PHE A 166 6.58 -8.74 15.75
N PHE A 167 7.47 -7.83 16.11
CA PHE A 167 8.36 -7.12 15.19
C PHE A 167 9.79 -7.59 15.44
N GLU A 168 10.45 -8.06 14.38
CA GLU A 168 11.87 -8.39 14.43
C GLU A 168 12.74 -7.13 14.30
N ASN A 169 14.03 -7.24 14.64
CA ASN A 169 15.01 -6.15 14.50
C ASN A 169 14.50 -4.81 15.08
N SER A 170 13.79 -4.90 16.20
CA SER A 170 13.07 -3.79 16.81
C SER A 170 13.50 -3.59 18.26
N ARG A 171 13.07 -2.49 18.88
CA ARG A 171 13.19 -2.21 20.31
C ARG A 171 12.10 -1.22 20.73
N LEU A 172 11.72 -1.25 21.99
CA LEU A 172 10.90 -0.23 22.63
C LEU A 172 11.77 0.94 23.08
N GLN A 173 11.41 2.13 22.62
CA GLN A 173 11.83 3.41 23.19
C GLN A 173 10.68 3.92 24.06
N ILE A 174 10.95 4.14 25.34
CA ILE A 174 9.96 4.63 26.30
C ILE A 174 10.55 5.90 26.91
N ASP A 175 9.87 7.02 26.70
CA ASP A 175 10.29 8.34 27.16
C ASP A 175 9.25 8.87 28.15
N ALA A 176 9.71 9.48 29.24
CA ALA A 176 8.81 10.20 30.13
C ALA A 176 8.41 11.53 29.49
N ILE A 177 7.12 11.84 29.51
CA ILE A 177 6.63 13.13 29.03
C ILE A 177 6.98 14.21 30.07
N PRO A 178 7.70 15.29 29.69
CA PRO A 178 8.07 16.34 30.64
C PRO A 178 6.84 16.95 31.32
N ASP A 179 6.97 17.21 32.63
CA ASP A 179 5.94 17.82 33.47
C ASP A 179 4.62 17.01 33.60
N THR A 180 4.59 15.77 33.12
CA THR A 180 3.56 14.78 33.42
C THR A 180 4.21 13.51 33.98
N ASN A 181 3.39 12.57 34.42
CA ASN A 181 3.84 11.24 34.78
C ASN A 181 3.41 10.20 33.75
N ASP A 182 3.05 10.67 32.55
CA ASP A 182 2.71 9.82 31.43
C ASP A 182 3.98 9.38 30.71
N LEU A 183 3.87 8.21 30.08
CA LEU A 183 4.90 7.70 29.20
C LEU A 183 4.47 7.93 27.75
N GLU A 184 5.45 8.26 26.92
CA GLU A 184 5.39 8.09 25.49
C GLU A 184 6.17 6.82 25.15
N MET A 185 5.64 6.03 24.22
CA MET A 185 6.32 4.83 23.74
C MET A 185 6.34 4.83 22.23
N ASP A 186 7.49 4.46 21.69
CA ASP A 186 7.66 4.16 20.28
C ASP A 186 8.36 2.82 20.10
N VAL A 187 8.06 2.14 19.00
CA VAL A 187 8.85 1.00 18.56
C VAL A 187 9.90 1.60 17.59
N LYS A 188 11.17 1.24 17.74
CA LYS A 188 12.27 1.72 16.87
C LYS A 188 13.10 0.54 16.33
N PRO A 189 13.88 0.74 15.25
CA PRO A 189 14.88 -0.25 14.86
C PRO A 189 15.83 -0.61 16.00
N GLY A 190 16.10 -1.90 16.15
CA GLY A 190 16.82 -2.47 17.30
C GLY A 190 17.27 -3.91 17.08
N ASN A 191 17.62 -4.60 18.17
CA ASN A 191 18.12 -5.98 18.16
C ASN A 191 17.28 -6.93 19.04
N LYS A 192 16.00 -6.60 19.22
CA LYS A 192 15.02 -7.36 19.99
C LYS A 192 13.87 -7.82 19.10
N LEU A 193 13.10 -8.75 19.64
CA LEU A 193 11.71 -8.95 19.24
C LEU A 193 10.86 -8.01 20.09
N VAL A 194 9.96 -7.25 19.47
CA VAL A 194 8.96 -6.47 20.19
C VAL A 194 7.62 -7.11 19.97
N PHE A 195 6.92 -7.49 21.03
CA PHE A 195 5.56 -8.01 20.95
C PHE A 195 4.56 -6.90 21.21
N LYS A 196 3.42 -6.96 20.53
CA LYS A 196 2.30 -6.03 20.64
C LYS A 196 1.00 -6.81 20.74
N LEU A 197 0.23 -6.50 21.78
CA LEU A 197 -1.15 -6.92 21.94
C LEU A 197 -2.03 -5.67 21.95
N LEU A 198 -3.04 -5.62 21.09
CA LEU A 198 -4.18 -4.73 21.20
C LEU A 198 -5.38 -5.58 21.59
N GLN A 199 -6.19 -5.14 22.56
CA GLN A 199 -7.45 -5.77 22.91
C GLN A 199 -8.52 -4.70 22.91
N TYR A 200 -9.48 -4.82 22.01
CA TYR A 200 -10.58 -3.88 21.89
C TYR A 200 -11.74 -4.32 22.78
N GLU A 201 -12.24 -3.40 23.60
CA GLU A 201 -13.45 -3.59 24.40
C GLU A 201 -14.60 -2.83 23.72
N ASP A 202 -15.57 -3.60 23.23
CA ASP A 202 -16.77 -3.11 22.55
C ASP A 202 -17.55 -2.14 23.49
N PRO A 203 -18.04 -1.00 22.97
CA PRO A 203 -18.70 0.02 23.76
C PRO A 203 -19.97 -0.55 24.40
N ILE A 204 -20.27 -0.14 25.64
CA ILE A 204 -21.54 -0.51 26.25
C ILE A 204 -22.63 0.24 25.48
N PRO A 205 -23.70 -0.40 24.94
CA PRO A 205 -24.69 0.23 24.05
C PRO A 205 -25.39 1.50 24.57
N GLU A 206 -25.20 1.83 25.85
CA GLU A 206 -25.79 2.95 26.56
C GLU A 206 -24.85 4.17 26.65
N ALA A 207 -23.57 4.02 26.30
CA ALA A 207 -22.56 5.06 26.15
C ALA A 207 -22.13 5.12 24.66
N VAL A 208 -22.02 6.34 24.11
CA VAL A 208 -21.93 6.57 22.65
C VAL A 208 -20.47 6.85 22.22
N ASP A 209 -19.49 6.61 23.09
CA ASP A 209 -18.07 7.01 22.89
C ASP A 209 -17.16 6.40 23.99
N ASP A 210 -17.36 5.12 24.33
CA ASP A 210 -16.61 4.42 25.39
C ASP A 210 -15.76 3.27 24.88
N GLU A 211 -15.41 3.27 23.60
CA GLU A 211 -14.46 2.33 23.03
C GLU A 211 -13.10 2.46 23.72
N ILE A 212 -12.66 1.38 24.37
CA ILE A 212 -11.36 1.31 25.01
C ILE A 212 -10.55 0.22 24.33
N THR A 213 -9.39 0.60 23.83
CA THR A 213 -8.36 -0.34 23.40
C THR A 213 -7.32 -0.47 24.51
N ARG A 214 -7.14 -1.68 25.03
CA ARG A 214 -6.04 -2.01 25.93
C ARG A 214 -4.84 -2.44 25.12
N ILE A 215 -3.65 -2.05 25.58
CA ILE A 215 -2.41 -2.36 24.88
C ILE A 215 -1.41 -3.01 25.83
N VAL A 216 -0.60 -3.94 25.31
CA VAL A 216 0.58 -4.47 26.00
C VAL A 216 1.74 -4.56 25.01
N TYR A 217 2.90 -4.07 25.42
CA TYR A 217 4.16 -4.21 24.68
C TYR A 217 5.27 -4.76 25.58
N PHE A 218 6.16 -5.56 25.00
CA PHE A 218 7.35 -6.06 25.67
C PHE A 218 8.44 -6.46 24.67
N GLU A 219 9.68 -6.43 25.12
CA GLU A 219 10.87 -6.87 24.36
C GLU A 219 11.29 -8.29 24.76
N VAL A 220 11.74 -9.10 23.80
CA VAL A 220 12.34 -10.42 24.03
C VAL A 220 13.63 -10.56 23.22
N ASP A 221 14.55 -11.41 23.68
CA ASP A 221 15.73 -11.81 22.90
C ASP A 221 15.33 -12.54 21.60
N PRO A 222 15.84 -12.14 20.43
CA PRO A 222 15.52 -12.80 19.15
C PRO A 222 15.96 -14.26 19.05
N ASN A 223 16.86 -14.71 19.93
CA ASN A 223 17.32 -16.09 19.98
C ASN A 223 16.52 -16.96 20.96
N ALA A 224 15.53 -16.39 21.66
CA ALA A 224 14.70 -17.16 22.57
C ALA A 224 13.81 -18.14 21.79
N ASN A 225 13.62 -19.34 22.35
CA ASN A 225 12.58 -20.28 21.89
C ASN A 225 11.38 -20.32 22.85
N SER A 226 11.55 -19.76 24.05
CA SER A 226 10.50 -19.64 25.07
C SER A 226 10.92 -18.57 26.07
N PHE A 227 9.95 -17.95 26.73
CA PHE A 227 10.21 -16.98 27.80
C PHE A 227 9.14 -17.05 28.89
N LEU A 228 9.55 -16.62 30.09
CA LEU A 228 8.69 -16.40 31.24
C LEU A 228 9.05 -15.04 31.83
N ILE A 229 8.12 -14.10 31.75
CA ILE A 229 8.25 -12.76 32.28
C ILE A 229 7.28 -12.65 33.46
N THR A 230 7.78 -12.20 34.60
CA THR A 230 7.01 -12.02 35.83
C THR A 230 7.29 -10.63 36.40
N SER A 231 6.60 -10.28 37.49
CA SER A 231 6.84 -9.04 38.23
C SER A 231 8.31 -8.79 38.60
N ASP A 232 9.12 -9.84 38.74
CA ASP A 232 10.53 -9.73 39.14
C ASP A 232 11.43 -9.22 38.00
N ASN A 233 10.98 -9.30 36.73
CA ASN A 233 11.81 -8.96 35.56
C ASN A 233 11.14 -8.07 34.52
N PHE A 234 9.96 -7.49 34.79
CA PHE A 234 9.29 -6.58 33.83
C PHE A 234 10.17 -5.44 33.31
N SER A 235 11.05 -4.88 34.15
CA SER A 235 11.97 -3.81 33.72
C SER A 235 13.02 -4.27 32.71
N GLU A 236 13.44 -5.54 32.75
CA GLU A 236 14.40 -6.12 31.80
C GLU A 236 13.76 -6.31 30.42
N TYR A 237 12.48 -6.71 30.39
CA TYR A 237 11.70 -6.95 29.18
C TYR A 237 10.91 -5.71 28.73
N LYS A 238 11.09 -4.56 29.40
CA LYS A 238 10.37 -3.31 29.16
C LYS A 238 8.87 -3.49 28.98
N VAL A 239 8.25 -4.22 29.89
CA VAL A 239 6.82 -4.50 29.80
C VAL A 239 6.01 -3.25 30.15
N VAL A 240 5.25 -2.76 29.17
CA VAL A 240 4.34 -1.63 29.33
C VAL A 240 2.93 -2.01 28.93
N THR A 241 1.96 -1.36 29.55
CA THR A 241 0.54 -1.49 29.23
C THR A 241 -0.09 -0.11 29.13
N GLY A 242 -1.25 -0.02 28.52
CA GLY A 242 -1.94 1.24 28.36
C GLY A 242 -3.40 1.07 27.97
N ILE A 243 -4.07 2.20 27.91
CA ILE A 243 -5.41 2.35 27.34
C ILE A 243 -5.38 3.44 26.27
N SER A 244 -6.19 3.26 25.24
CA SER A 244 -6.44 4.25 24.19
C SER A 244 -7.95 4.33 23.93
N GLY A 245 -8.43 5.54 23.69
CA GLY A 245 -9.85 5.91 23.56
C GLY A 245 -9.98 7.41 23.79
N SER A 246 -11.05 7.85 24.45
CA SER A 246 -11.18 9.25 24.93
C SER A 246 -10.03 9.70 25.86
N ILE A 247 -9.33 8.76 26.48
CA ILE A 247 -8.12 8.98 27.29
C ILE A 247 -7.03 8.03 26.77
N SER A 248 -5.81 8.54 26.65
CA SER A 248 -4.63 7.72 26.38
C SER A 248 -3.68 7.77 27.57
N ASN A 249 -3.30 6.61 28.08
CA ASN A 249 -2.30 6.50 29.15
C ASN A 249 -1.46 5.24 28.93
N ILE A 250 -0.14 5.38 29.08
CA ILE A 250 0.82 4.29 29.01
C ILE A 250 1.58 4.27 30.34
N THR A 251 1.72 3.08 30.92
CA THR A 251 2.42 2.87 32.18
C THR A 251 3.19 1.54 32.15
N PHE A 252 4.12 1.36 33.08
CA PHE A 252 4.78 0.06 33.26
C PHE A 252 3.84 -0.93 33.93
N VAL A 253 3.95 -2.21 33.55
CA VAL A 253 3.23 -3.29 34.23
C VAL A 253 3.81 -3.51 35.63
N GLU A 254 2.94 -3.67 36.63
CA GLU A 254 3.34 -3.85 38.03
C GLU A 254 3.21 -5.30 38.50
N GLN A 255 2.20 -6.03 38.02
CA GLN A 255 1.91 -7.40 38.43
C GLN A 255 1.53 -8.27 37.24
N GLY A 256 1.69 -9.59 37.41
CA GLY A 256 1.26 -10.56 36.42
C GLY A 256 2.36 -11.47 35.90
N GLU A 257 2.06 -12.11 34.77
CA GLU A 257 2.91 -13.07 34.09
C GLU A 257 2.68 -13.02 32.58
N ILE A 258 3.75 -13.17 31.80
CA ILE A 258 3.71 -13.36 30.34
C ILE A 258 4.52 -14.61 30.02
N VAL A 259 3.90 -15.57 29.36
CA VAL A 259 4.52 -16.83 28.95
C VAL A 259 4.48 -16.93 27.43
N GLY A 260 5.61 -17.28 26.82
CA GLY A 260 5.69 -17.45 25.37
C GLY A 260 6.49 -18.68 24.96
N GLU A 261 6.05 -19.32 23.88
CA GLU A 261 6.70 -20.45 23.21
C GLU A 261 6.75 -20.19 21.70
N LYS A 262 7.94 -20.24 21.11
CA LYS A 262 8.12 -20.10 19.67
C LYS A 262 7.61 -21.36 18.97
N LEU A 263 6.64 -21.22 18.06
CA LEU A 263 6.12 -22.34 17.29
C LEU A 263 6.95 -22.55 16.02
N ASN A 264 7.24 -21.46 15.32
CA ASN A 264 8.10 -21.40 14.14
C ASN A 264 8.67 -19.98 13.98
N ASP A 265 9.36 -19.70 12.88
CA ASP A 265 10.00 -18.38 12.65
C ASP A 265 9.00 -17.23 12.50
N ASN A 266 7.73 -17.52 12.19
CA ASN A 266 6.69 -16.52 11.97
C ASN A 266 5.61 -16.51 13.05
N GLU A 267 5.65 -17.42 14.04
CA GLU A 267 4.56 -17.58 15.00
C GLU A 267 5.06 -17.91 16.41
N TRP A 268 4.47 -17.22 17.38
CA TRP A 268 4.62 -17.49 18.81
C TRP A 268 3.27 -17.77 19.45
N LYS A 269 3.24 -18.73 20.37
CA LYS A 269 2.09 -18.95 21.25
C LYS A 269 2.35 -18.24 22.57
N ILE A 270 1.49 -17.30 22.94
CA ILE A 270 1.67 -16.45 24.11
C ILE A 270 0.39 -16.43 24.95
N SER A 271 0.56 -16.47 26.27
CA SER A 271 -0.49 -16.13 27.24
C SER A 271 0.03 -15.01 28.14
N LEU A 272 -0.82 -14.05 28.46
CA LEU A 272 -0.46 -12.98 29.37
C LEU A 272 -1.61 -12.64 30.31
N ASN A 273 -1.24 -12.33 31.54
CA ASN A 273 -2.12 -11.76 32.55
C ASN A 273 -1.31 -10.66 33.21
N THR A 274 -1.63 -9.41 32.90
CA THR A 274 -0.85 -8.26 33.36
C THR A 274 -1.76 -7.21 33.97
N SER A 275 -1.27 -6.53 34.99
CA SER A 275 -1.98 -5.40 35.57
C SER A 275 -1.06 -4.25 35.97
N ALA A 276 -1.61 -3.06 35.87
CA ALA A 276 -0.98 -1.82 36.30
C ALA A 276 -2.04 -0.86 36.84
N VAL A 277 -1.62 0.04 37.72
CA VAL A 277 -2.42 1.18 38.16
C VAL A 277 -1.75 2.44 37.63
N THR A 278 -2.51 3.24 36.88
CA THR A 278 -2.04 4.56 36.45
C THR A 278 -2.02 5.52 37.64
N GLU A 279 -1.34 6.65 37.51
CA GLU A 279 -1.34 7.65 38.59
C GLU A 279 -2.72 8.29 38.87
N THR A 280 -3.64 8.20 37.91
CA THR A 280 -5.03 8.66 38.08
C THR A 280 -5.93 7.57 38.67
N ASP A 281 -5.33 6.54 39.31
CA ASP A 281 -6.00 5.39 39.92
C ASP A 281 -6.82 4.53 38.93
N ILE A 282 -6.54 4.63 37.62
CA ILE A 282 -7.14 3.75 36.60
C ILE A 282 -6.44 2.40 36.64
N ASN A 283 -7.21 1.34 36.87
CA ASN A 283 -6.71 -0.04 36.78
C ASN A 283 -6.73 -0.51 35.33
N ILE A 284 -5.57 -0.88 34.82
CA ILE A 284 -5.41 -1.50 33.51
C ILE A 284 -5.12 -2.98 33.75
N ASN A 285 -6.06 -3.84 33.38
CA ASN A 285 -5.88 -5.29 33.42
C ASN A 285 -5.99 -5.82 32.01
N VAL A 286 -5.04 -6.64 31.60
CA VAL A 286 -5.06 -7.31 30.31
C VAL A 286 -4.86 -8.80 30.57
N ASP A 287 -5.89 -9.59 30.28
CA ASP A 287 -5.90 -11.04 30.44
C ASP A 287 -6.21 -11.66 29.09
N GLN A 288 -5.21 -12.34 28.55
CA GLN A 288 -5.28 -13.02 27.27
C GLN A 288 -4.79 -14.45 27.47
N ALA A 289 -5.74 -15.38 27.37
CA ALA A 289 -5.42 -16.80 27.29
C ALA A 289 -4.52 -17.10 26.07
N GLU A 290 -3.95 -18.31 26.02
CA GLU A 290 -3.07 -18.74 24.92
C GLU A 290 -3.59 -18.30 23.54
N THR A 291 -2.85 -17.40 22.90
CA THR A 291 -3.14 -16.84 21.58
C THR A 291 -1.89 -16.90 20.71
N ILE A 292 -2.08 -16.81 19.39
CA ILE A 292 -0.98 -16.80 18.43
C ILE A 292 -0.64 -15.35 18.09
N PHE A 293 0.65 -15.03 18.22
CA PHE A 293 1.24 -13.79 17.72
C PHE A 293 1.98 -14.11 16.44
N SER A 294 1.58 -13.47 15.35
CA SER A 294 2.23 -13.63 14.06
C SER A 294 3.32 -12.59 13.87
N LYS A 295 4.33 -12.93 13.08
CA LYS A 295 5.34 -11.96 12.64
C LYS A 295 4.63 -10.85 11.90
N SER A 296 4.88 -9.62 12.32
CA SER A 296 4.37 -8.44 11.64
C SER A 296 4.90 -8.39 10.21
N THR A 297 4.02 -8.18 9.25
CA THR A 297 4.36 -7.83 7.86
C THR A 297 4.71 -6.35 7.71
N TYR A 298 4.47 -5.54 8.74
CA TYR A 298 4.86 -4.13 8.79
C TYR A 298 6.35 -4.03 9.15
N GLU A 299 7.18 -3.73 8.15
CA GLU A 299 8.65 -3.59 8.31
C GLU A 299 9.07 -2.26 8.93
N ASP A 300 8.20 -1.23 8.90
CA ASP A 300 8.51 0.09 9.44
C ASP A 300 7.95 0.34 10.83
N VAL A 301 8.87 0.80 11.67
CA VAL A 301 8.70 0.88 13.10
C VAL A 301 8.08 2.23 13.47
N TRP A 302 6.78 2.37 13.20
CA TRP A 302 5.94 3.42 13.78
C TRP A 302 4.45 3.03 13.70
N MET A 303 3.87 2.63 14.84
CA MET A 303 2.42 2.64 15.01
C MET A 303 2.11 3.53 16.22
N PRO A 304 1.63 4.77 16.02
CA PRO A 304 1.28 5.61 17.13
C PRO A 304 0.14 4.96 17.92
N ILE A 305 0.26 5.01 19.24
CA ILE A 305 -0.83 4.69 20.17
C ILE A 305 -1.91 5.79 20.12
N TYR A 306 -1.54 6.95 19.61
CA TYR A 306 -2.38 8.14 19.53
C TYR A 306 -3.15 8.10 18.21
N TYR A 307 -4.48 8.01 18.30
CA TYR A 307 -5.47 8.05 17.21
C TYR A 307 -5.78 6.74 16.46
N THR A 308 -6.13 5.67 17.19
CA THR A 308 -6.89 4.54 16.61
C THR A 308 -8.37 4.87 16.32
N HIS A 309 -8.73 6.14 16.19
CA HIS A 309 -9.96 6.51 15.47
C HIS A 309 -9.64 6.59 13.97
N LEU A 310 -9.35 5.43 13.37
CA LEU A 310 -9.46 5.26 11.92
C LEU A 310 -10.92 4.92 11.61
N PHE A 311 -11.79 5.92 11.74
CA PHE A 311 -13.09 5.92 11.10
C PHE A 311 -13.22 7.22 10.34
N TYR A 312 -13.10 7.12 9.01
CA TYR A 312 -14.13 7.59 8.08
C TYR A 312 -14.11 6.74 6.82
#